data_AF-A0A6B2DQT0-F1
#
_entry.id   AF-A0A6B2DQT0-F1
#
_cell.length_a   1.000
_cell.length_b   1.000
_cell.length_c   1.000
_cell.angle_alpha   90.00
_cell.angle_beta   90.00
_cell.angle_gamma   90.00
#
_symmetry.space_group_name_H-M   'P 1'
#
loop_
_entity.id
_entity.type
_entity.pdbx_description
1 polymer ?
#
loop_
_entity_poly.entity_id
_entity_poly.type
_entity_poly.pdbx_seq_one_letter_code
_entity_poly.pdbx_strand_id
1 'polypeptide(L)'
;LKALGATTAGLLKDALGQAVVLLAGGTLAGTGLAVAAGAALAGSAIPFVLTPATVLVPAAVLVLLGGLGAALAIRRLTSVDPLTALGSAR
;
A
#
# COMPACT_ATOMS: atom_id res chain seq x y z
N LEU A 1 5.83 8.55 -20.71
CA LEU A 1 6.34 7.15 -20.75
C LEU A 1 5.66 6.30 -21.83
N LYS A 2 4.32 6.29 -21.97
CA LYS A 2 3.66 5.68 -23.15
C LYS A 2 4.05 6.33 -24.49
N ALA A 3 4.27 7.65 -24.50
CA ALA A 3 4.78 8.40 -25.66
C ALA A 3 6.28 8.16 -25.97
N LEU A 4 7.01 7.41 -25.13
CA LEU A 4 8.43 7.07 -25.26
C LEU A 4 8.65 5.56 -25.52
N GLY A 5 7.60 4.79 -25.79
CA GLY A 5 7.68 3.35 -26.09
C GLY A 5 7.55 2.39 -24.89
N ALA A 6 7.23 2.90 -23.69
CA ALA A 6 7.02 2.01 -22.53
C ALA A 6 5.72 1.20 -22.66
N THR A 7 5.84 -0.12 -22.52
CA THR A 7 4.69 -1.03 -22.55
C THR A 7 3.78 -0.80 -21.34
N THR A 8 2.49 -1.09 -21.49
CA THR A 8 1.50 -0.99 -20.39
C THR A 8 1.92 -1.82 -19.17
N ALA A 9 2.56 -2.96 -19.40
CA ALA A 9 3.13 -3.80 -18.37
C ALA A 9 4.28 -3.12 -17.60
N GLY A 10 5.11 -2.32 -18.29
CA GLY A 10 6.18 -1.55 -17.66
C GLY A 10 5.65 -0.48 -16.70
N LEU A 11 4.62 0.26 -17.11
CA LEU A 11 3.95 1.23 -16.22
C LEU A 11 3.27 0.54 -15.03
N LEU A 12 2.67 -0.64 -15.26
CA LEU A 12 2.01 -1.38 -14.19
C LEU A 12 3.01 -1.81 -13.10
N LYS A 13 4.18 -2.31 -13.52
CA LYS A 13 5.25 -2.74 -12.62
C LYS A 13 5.84 -1.58 -11.84
N ASP A 14 6.04 -0.44 -12.49
CA ASP A 14 6.56 0.77 -11.83
C ASP A 14 5.58 1.29 -10.76
N ALA A 15 4.32 1.50 -11.14
CA ALA A 15 3.29 1.99 -10.22
C ALA A 15 3.07 1.02 -9.05
N LEU A 16 3.06 -0.30 -9.31
CA LEU A 16 2.91 -1.29 -8.24
C LEU A 16 4.15 -1.32 -7.33
N GLY A 17 5.35 -1.16 -7.88
CA GLY A 17 6.58 -1.04 -7.11
C GLY A 17 6.54 0.16 -6.16
N GLN A 18 6.15 1.33 -6.66
CA GLN A 18 5.98 2.53 -5.84
C GLN A 18 4.92 2.33 -4.74
N ALA A 19 3.79 1.71 -5.08
CA ALA A 19 2.74 1.41 -4.10
C ALA A 19 3.23 0.47 -3.00
N VAL A 20 4.00 -0.56 -3.34
CA VAL A 20 4.58 -1.50 -2.37
C VAL A 20 5.59 -0.80 -1.45
N VAL A 21 6.45 0.06 -1.99
CA VAL A 21 7.42 0.84 -1.19
C VAL A 21 6.70 1.74 -0.19
N LEU A 22 5.69 2.47 -0.65
CA LEU A 22 4.87 3.34 0.22
C LEU A 22 4.10 2.54 1.26
N LEU A 23 3.49 1.42 0.87
CA LEU A 23 2.74 0.55 1.78
C LEU A 23 3.64 -0.05 2.86
N ALA A 24 4.80 -0.57 2.48
CA ALA A 24 5.76 -1.14 3.43
C ALA A 24 6.30 -0.07 4.38
N GLY A 25 6.74 1.08 3.84
CA GLY A 25 7.25 2.19 4.65
C GLY A 25 6.20 2.75 5.62
N GLY A 26 4.98 2.99 5.13
CA GLY A 26 3.87 3.47 5.96
C GLY A 26 3.45 2.46 7.03
N THR A 27 3.39 1.17 6.68
CA THR A 27 3.08 0.11 7.64
C THR A 27 4.15 0.01 8.71
N LEU A 28 5.44 0.03 8.33
CA LEU A 28 6.55 -0.01 9.29
C LEU A 28 6.52 1.19 10.21
N ALA A 29 6.34 2.40 9.69
CA ALA A 29 6.26 3.62 10.48
C ALA A 29 5.08 3.57 11.46
N GLY A 30 3.87 3.25 10.98
CA GLY A 30 2.67 3.17 11.82
C GLY A 30 2.76 2.08 12.88
N THR A 31 3.29 0.91 12.52
CA THR A 31 3.53 -0.21 13.45
C THR A 31 4.56 0.17 14.50
N GLY A 32 5.66 0.83 14.11
CA GLY A 32 6.68 1.32 15.03
C GLY A 32 6.11 2.32 16.04
N LEU A 33 5.27 3.26 15.57
CA LEU A 33 4.58 4.21 16.45
C LEU A 33 3.62 3.50 17.42
N ALA A 34 2.83 2.53 16.93
CA ALA A 34 1.93 1.76 17.77
C ALA A 34 2.67 0.95 18.85
N VAL A 35 3.81 0.33 18.49
CA VAL A 35 4.67 -0.39 19.43
C VAL A 35 5.28 0.56 20.46
N ALA A 36 5.79 1.72 20.03
CA ALA A 36 6.36 2.71 20.93
C ALA A 36 5.32 3.24 21.94
N ALA A 37 4.12 3.56 21.46
CA ALA A 37 3.01 3.98 22.33
C ALA A 37 2.58 2.85 23.28
N GLY A 38 2.45 1.63 22.78
CA GLY A 38 2.12 0.45 23.59
C GLY A 38 3.17 0.17 24.66
N ALA A 39 4.45 0.29 24.33
CA ALA A 39 5.54 0.12 25.28
C ALA A 39 5.54 1.19 26.38
N ALA A 40 5.19 2.44 26.05
CA ALA A 40 5.04 3.51 27.04
C ALA A 40 3.87 3.28 28.02
N LEU A 41 2.84 2.54 27.58
CA LEU A 41 1.68 2.18 28.41
C LEU A 41 1.87 0.84 29.16
N ALA A 42 2.90 0.07 28.81
CA ALA A 42 3.18 -1.22 29.43
C ALA A 42 3.53 -1.04 30.92
N GLY A 43 2.83 -1.77 31.79
CA GLY A 43 3.00 -1.67 33.25
C GLY A 43 2.13 -0.60 33.93
N SER A 44 1.27 0.08 33.19
CA SER A 44 0.19 0.90 33.77
C SER A 44 -0.93 0.01 34.34
N ALA A 45 -1.88 0.62 35.07
CA ALA A 45 -3.09 -0.06 35.53
C ALA A 45 -4.04 -0.46 34.39
N ILE A 46 -3.71 -0.11 33.14
CA ILE A 46 -4.52 -0.39 31.96
C ILE A 46 -4.22 -1.82 31.50
N PRO A 47 -5.24 -2.69 31.37
CA PRO A 47 -5.05 -4.06 30.89
C PRO A 47 -4.68 -4.04 29.40
N PHE A 48 -3.38 -4.06 29.12
CA PHE A 48 -2.81 -3.97 27.78
C PHE A 48 -1.77 -5.07 27.56
N VAL A 49 -1.82 -5.70 26.39
CA VAL A 49 -0.94 -6.82 26.03
C VAL A 49 -0.23 -6.50 24.73
N LEU A 50 1.09 -6.39 24.79
CA LEU A 50 1.95 -6.17 23.62
C LEU A 50 2.72 -7.45 23.32
N THR A 51 2.36 -8.13 22.23
CA THR A 51 3.07 -9.33 21.77
C THR A 51 3.42 -9.21 20.29
N PRO A 52 4.39 -9.97 19.79
CA PRO A 52 4.69 -10.00 18.36
C PRO A 52 3.45 -10.36 17.51
N ALA A 53 2.60 -11.27 17.99
CA ALA A 53 1.40 -11.67 17.27
C ALA A 53 0.38 -10.53 17.11
N THR A 54 0.14 -9.75 18.17
CA THR A 54 -0.81 -8.62 18.15
C THR A 54 -0.34 -7.45 17.27
N VAL A 55 0.93 -7.46 16.86
CA VAL A 55 1.55 -6.42 16.03
C VAL A 55 1.72 -6.90 14.58
N LEU A 56 2.35 -8.07 14.40
CA LEU A 56 2.72 -8.59 13.09
C LEU A 56 1.51 -9.11 12.30
N VAL A 57 0.52 -9.72 12.96
CA VAL A 57 -0.66 -10.25 12.26
C VAL A 57 -1.48 -9.12 11.63
N PRO A 58 -1.88 -8.05 12.36
CA PRO A 58 -2.55 -6.91 11.73
C PRO A 58 -1.71 -6.23 10.65
N ALA A 59 -0.40 -6.05 10.87
CA ALA A 59 0.49 -5.46 9.87
C ALA A 59 0.53 -6.29 8.58
N ALA A 60 0.64 -7.62 8.70
CA ALA A 60 0.60 -8.52 7.55
C ALA A 60 -0.74 -8.45 6.80
N VAL A 61 -1.86 -8.45 7.52
CA VAL A 61 -3.20 -8.29 6.92
C VAL A 61 -3.32 -6.97 6.17
N LEU A 62 -2.86 -5.86 6.76
CA LEU A 62 -2.86 -4.55 6.11
C LEU A 62 -2.01 -4.52 4.84
N VAL A 63 -0.82 -5.11 4.86
CA VAL A 63 0.06 -5.17 3.68
C VAL A 63 -0.57 -6.02 2.57
N LEU A 64 -1.14 -7.17 2.92
CA LEU A 64 -1.79 -8.04 1.94
C LEU A 64 -3.01 -7.35 1.31
N LEU A 65 -3.91 -6.80 2.12
CA LEU A 65 -5.11 -6.13 1.63
C LEU A 65 -4.78 -4.83 0.88
N GLY A 66 -3.84 -4.04 1.38
CA GLY A 66 -3.37 -2.82 0.73
C GLY A 66 -2.70 -3.10 -0.61
N GLY A 67 -1.87 -4.14 -0.68
CA GLY A 67 -1.23 -4.58 -1.92
C GLY A 67 -2.24 -5.08 -2.95
N LEU A 68 -3.22 -5.88 -2.52
CA LEU A 68 -4.33 -6.32 -3.38
C LEU A 68 -5.15 -5.12 -3.89
N GLY A 69 -5.50 -4.18 -3.03
CA GLY A 69 -6.23 -2.96 -3.39
C GLY A 69 -5.47 -2.12 -4.42
N ALA A 70 -4.16 -1.91 -4.21
CA ALA A 70 -3.32 -1.20 -5.15
C ALA A 70 -3.25 -1.90 -6.52
N ALA A 71 -3.05 -3.21 -6.53
CA ALA A 71 -3.02 -4.00 -7.76
C ALA A 71 -4.35 -3.91 -8.55
N LEU A 72 -5.49 -4.01 -7.85
CA LEU A 72 -6.82 -3.88 -8.45
C LEU A 72 -7.06 -2.46 -9.01
N ALA A 73 -6.66 -1.43 -8.26
CA ALA A 73 -6.81 -0.03 -8.69
C ALA A 73 -5.97 0.28 -9.94
N ILE A 74 -4.69 -0.12 -9.95
CA ILE A 74 -3.77 0.11 -11.07
C ILE A 74 -4.24 -0.67 -12.32
N ARG A 75 -4.70 -1.92 -12.15
CA ARG A 75 -5.25 -2.73 -13.25
C ARG A 75 -6.48 -2.05 -13.88
N ARG A 76 -7.38 -1.49 -13.07
CA ARG A 76 -8.54 -0.74 -13.58
C ARG A 76 -8.11 0.51 -14.36
N LEU A 77 -7.20 1.30 -13.81
CA LEU A 77 -6.74 2.55 -14.44
C LEU A 77 -6.06 2.31 -15.80
N THR A 78 -5.29 1.24 -15.93
CA THR A 78 -4.58 0.90 -17.17
C THR A 78 -5.44 0.21 -18.23
N SER A 79 -6.58 -0.36 -17.84
CA SER A 79 -7.56 -0.95 -18.76
C SER A 79 -8.46 0.08 -19.45
N VAL A 80 -8.54 1.32 -18.92
CA VAL A 80 -9.26 2.41 -19.61
C VAL A 80 -8.41 2.87 -20.79
N ASP A 81 -8.96 2.75 -21.99
CA ASP A 81 -8.27 3.05 -23.23
C ASP A 81 -7.97 4.56 -23.32
N PRO A 82 -6.69 4.97 -23.31
CA PRO A 82 -6.33 6.39 -23.37
C PRO A 82 -6.80 7.08 -24.65
N LEU A 83 -7.12 6.33 -25.72
CA LEU A 83 -7.64 6.90 -26.96
C LEU A 83 -9.11 7.31 -26.84
N THR A 84 -9.90 6.71 -25.94
CA THR A 84 -11.25 7.17 -25.60
C THR A 84 -11.20 8.51 -24.85
N ALA A 85 -10.16 8.74 -24.05
CA ALA A 85 -9.96 9.99 -23.32
C ALA A 85 -9.41 11.15 -24.18
N LEU A 86 -8.76 10.85 -25.32
CA LEU A 86 -8.26 11.86 -26.27
C LEU A 86 -9.21 12.12 -27.44
N GLY A 87 -10.11 11.18 -27.76
CA GLY A 87 -11.12 11.32 -28.81
C GLY A 87 -12.40 12.06 -28.41
N SER A 88 -12.62 12.34 -27.12
CA SER A 88 -13.80 13.10 -26.63
C SER A 88 -13.56 14.60 -26.48
N ALA A 89 -12.36 15.09 -26.84
CA ALA A 89 -11.98 16.51 -26.75
C ALA A 89 -12.01 17.24 -28.10
N ARG A 90 -12.64 16.64 -29.13
CA ARG A 90 -12.96 17.31 -30.38
C ARG A 90 -14.44 17.65 -30.43
#